data_AF-A0A243W518-F1
#
_entry.id   AF-A0A243W518-F1
#
_cell.length_a   1.000
_cell.length_b   1.000
_cell.length_c   1.000
_cell.angle_alpha   90.00
_cell.angle_beta   90.00
_cell.angle_gamma   90.00
#
_symmetry.space_group_name_H-M   'P 1'
#
loop_
_entity.id
_entity.type
_entity.pdbx_description
1 polymer ?
#
loop_
_entity_poly.entity_id
_entity_poly.type
_entity_poly.pdbx_seq_one_letter_code
_entity_poly.pdbx_strand_id
1 'polypeptide(L)'
;MKVAIYARVSTKNKGQDTENQLHQLREFAERHGTIYKVFTDEESGSKAERAQFKQLLLEAYQKKFDLVVFWRLDRFSREGALTTLKYLKELKDHGVDYKSFTEPYLDSLGPFGDVIVSMLATIANQDLIKVRENTKAALAKKKAAGVKLGAPTINDSVVQQVRALKATGASNQVIAKAMKISPSTVAKYISVA
;
A
#
# COMPACT_ATOMS: atom_id res chain seq x y z
N MET A 1 -17.47 -8.45 -26.30
CA MET A 1 -16.33 -7.83 -25.59
C MET A 1 -15.53 -8.90 -24.87
N LYS A 2 -14.22 -8.70 -24.73
CA LYS A 2 -13.31 -9.52 -23.94
C LYS A 2 -13.26 -8.98 -22.52
N VAL A 3 -13.47 -9.83 -21.52
CA VAL A 3 -13.59 -9.43 -20.12
C VAL A 3 -12.46 -10.03 -19.29
N ALA A 4 -11.67 -9.18 -18.65
CA ALA A 4 -10.71 -9.57 -17.63
C ALA A 4 -11.36 -9.59 -16.24
N ILE A 5 -10.93 -10.51 -15.38
CA ILE A 5 -11.35 -10.55 -13.97
C ILE A 5 -10.14 -10.24 -13.11
N TYR A 6 -10.27 -9.34 -12.14
CA TYR A 6 -9.26 -9.15 -11.10
C TYR A 6 -9.80 -9.58 -9.74
N ALA A 7 -9.07 -10.46 -9.06
CA ALA A 7 -9.38 -10.92 -7.72
C ALA A 7 -8.14 -10.91 -6.83
N ARG A 8 -8.37 -10.70 -5.53
CA ARG A 8 -7.33 -10.74 -4.51
C ARG A 8 -7.73 -11.73 -3.44
N VAL A 9 -6.98 -12.81 -3.30
CA VAL A 9 -7.34 -13.99 -2.51
C VAL A 9 -6.50 -14.06 -1.24
N SER A 10 -7.11 -14.32 -0.09
CA SER A 10 -6.38 -14.43 1.17
C SER A 10 -5.83 -15.85 1.33
N THR A 11 -4.52 -15.97 1.57
CA THR A 11 -3.88 -17.26 1.87
C THR A 11 -4.30 -17.83 3.22
N LYS A 12 -4.79 -17.00 4.15
CA LYS A 12 -5.31 -17.44 5.46
C LYS A 12 -6.73 -18.02 5.37
N ASN A 13 -7.52 -17.57 4.39
CA ASN A 13 -8.85 -18.08 4.09
C ASN A 13 -8.81 -18.86 2.78
N LYS A 14 -8.05 -19.95 2.74
CA LYS A 14 -8.29 -21.06 1.79
C LYS A 14 -9.59 -21.80 2.18
N GLY A 15 -10.67 -21.04 2.31
CA GLY A 15 -12.02 -21.50 2.59
C GLY A 15 -12.92 -21.20 1.40
N GLN A 16 -14.10 -21.82 1.40
CA GLN A 16 -15.13 -21.73 0.36
C GLN A 16 -15.46 -20.30 -0.07
N ASP A 17 -15.34 -19.30 0.82
CA ASP A 17 -15.69 -17.91 0.54
C ASP A 17 -14.91 -17.30 -0.64
N THR A 18 -13.62 -17.60 -0.74
CA THR A 18 -12.75 -17.04 -1.79
C THR A 18 -13.09 -17.64 -3.16
N GLU A 19 -13.37 -18.95 -3.19
CA GLU A 19 -13.80 -19.65 -4.40
C GLU A 19 -15.21 -19.22 -4.82
N ASN A 20 -16.12 -19.04 -3.86
CA ASN A 20 -17.46 -18.52 -4.10
C ASN A 20 -17.43 -17.11 -4.72
N GLN A 21 -16.57 -16.21 -4.21
CA GLN A 21 -16.41 -14.88 -4.78
C GLN A 21 -15.89 -14.92 -6.22
N LEU A 22 -14.91 -15.77 -6.51
CA LEU A 22 -14.37 -15.93 -7.86
C LEU A 22 -15.42 -16.51 -8.81
N HIS A 23 -16.22 -17.48 -8.33
CA HIS A 23 -17.30 -18.07 -9.10
C HIS A 23 -18.37 -17.03 -9.46
N GLN A 24 -18.84 -16.26 -8.48
CA GLN A 24 -19.78 -15.16 -8.72
C GLN A 24 -19.23 -14.09 -9.67
N LEU A 25 -17.93 -13.77 -9.57
CA LEU A 25 -17.29 -12.85 -10.52
C LEU A 25 -17.20 -13.40 -11.94
N ARG A 26 -16.99 -14.71 -12.10
CA ARG A 26 -16.99 -15.37 -13.41
C ARG A 26 -18.37 -15.32 -14.04
N GLU A 27 -19.41 -15.70 -13.31
CA GLU A 27 -20.79 -15.59 -13.79
C GLU A 27 -21.15 -14.15 -14.16
N PHE A 28 -20.70 -13.18 -13.37
CA PHE A 28 -20.90 -11.77 -13.67
C PHE A 28 -20.14 -11.33 -14.94
N ALA A 29 -18.88 -11.75 -15.10
CA ALA A 29 -18.08 -11.47 -16.29
C ALA A 29 -18.71 -12.04 -17.56
N GLU A 30 -19.23 -13.26 -17.50
CA GLU A 30 -19.87 -13.96 -18.62
C GLU A 30 -21.13 -13.25 -19.12
N ARG A 31 -21.85 -12.54 -18.24
CA ARG A 31 -22.98 -11.68 -18.64
C ARG A 31 -22.57 -10.47 -19.47
N HIS A 32 -21.29 -10.08 -19.40
CA HIS A 32 -20.75 -8.94 -20.14
C HIS A 32 -20.00 -9.38 -21.40
N GLY A 33 -19.39 -10.57 -21.42
CA GLY A 33 -18.75 -11.10 -22.61
C GLY A 33 -17.88 -12.32 -22.35
N THR A 34 -16.97 -12.61 -23.28
CA THR A 34 -16.08 -13.77 -23.17
C THR A 34 -14.95 -13.46 -22.19
N ILE A 35 -14.76 -14.32 -21.20
CA ILE A 35 -13.64 -14.20 -20.26
C ILE A 35 -12.33 -14.33 -21.02
N TYR A 36 -11.53 -13.27 -20.98
CA TYR A 36 -10.18 -13.24 -21.53
C TYR A 36 -9.19 -13.92 -20.58
N LYS A 37 -9.15 -13.47 -19.32
CA LYS A 37 -8.19 -13.93 -18.32
C LYS A 37 -8.64 -13.56 -16.91
N VAL A 38 -8.25 -14.38 -15.95
CA VAL A 38 -8.43 -14.10 -14.52
C VAL A 38 -7.07 -13.80 -13.91
N PHE A 39 -6.93 -12.60 -13.37
CA PHE A 39 -5.76 -12.08 -12.69
C PHE A 39 -5.98 -12.20 -11.18
N THR A 40 -5.14 -12.98 -10.51
CA THR A 40 -5.31 -13.27 -9.10
C THR A 40 -4.03 -12.97 -8.31
N ASP A 41 -4.09 -12.01 -7.40
CA ASP A 41 -3.00 -11.75 -6.45
C ASP A 41 -3.32 -12.32 -5.06
N GLU A 42 -2.30 -12.75 -4.33
CA GLU A 42 -2.45 -13.21 -2.95
C GLU A 42 -2.34 -12.05 -1.93
N GLU A 43 -3.22 -12.02 -0.94
CA GLU A 43 -3.19 -11.09 0.19
C GLU A 43 -2.22 -11.58 1.29
N SER A 44 -0.96 -11.85 0.94
CA SER A 44 0.07 -12.24 1.92
C SER A 44 0.96 -11.05 2.34
N GLY A 45 0.75 -10.55 3.56
CA GLY A 45 1.64 -9.55 4.18
C GLY A 45 1.73 -8.20 3.46
N SER A 46 2.64 -7.34 3.93
CA SER A 46 2.89 -5.99 3.40
C SER A 46 3.74 -5.96 2.13
N LYS A 47 4.17 -7.13 1.63
CA LYS A 47 5.11 -7.31 0.51
C LYS A 47 4.63 -8.28 -0.57
N ALA A 48 3.33 -8.60 -0.65
CA ALA A 48 2.83 -9.36 -1.80
C ALA A 48 3.12 -8.56 -3.07
N GLU A 49 4.02 -9.07 -3.90
CA GLU A 49 4.28 -8.50 -5.21
C GLU A 49 3.00 -8.67 -6.04
N ARG A 50 2.36 -7.54 -6.37
CA ARG A 50 1.12 -7.46 -7.15
C ARG A 50 1.39 -7.75 -8.63
N ALA A 51 2.01 -8.88 -8.92
CA ALA A 51 2.46 -9.26 -10.25
C ALA A 51 1.27 -9.34 -11.21
N GLN A 52 0.14 -9.91 -10.76
CA GLN A 52 -1.04 -10.03 -11.60
C GLN A 52 -1.74 -8.69 -11.82
N PHE A 53 -1.79 -7.81 -10.83
CA PHE A 53 -2.30 -6.45 -11.04
C PHE A 53 -1.46 -5.65 -12.05
N LYS A 54 -0.12 -5.71 -11.93
CA LYS A 54 0.77 -5.03 -12.88
C LYS A 54 0.60 -5.60 -14.30
N GLN A 55 0.47 -6.92 -14.40
CA GLN A 55 0.23 -7.59 -15.66
C GLN A 55 -1.13 -7.18 -16.26
N LEU A 56 -2.16 -7.03 -15.44
CA LEU A 56 -3.47 -6.54 -15.86
C LEU A 56 -3.37 -5.15 -16.49
N LEU A 57 -2.69 -4.20 -15.83
CA LEU A 57 -2.51 -2.84 -16.37
C LEU A 57 -1.72 -2.85 -17.68
N LEU A 58 -0.66 -3.67 -17.77
CA LEU A 58 0.12 -3.82 -18.99
C LEU A 58 -0.73 -4.41 -20.14
N GLU A 59 -1.52 -5.44 -19.87
CA GLU A 59 -2.38 -6.08 -20.86
C GLU A 59 -3.59 -5.18 -21.24
N ALA A 60 -4.02 -4.29 -20.34
CA ALA A 60 -4.99 -3.23 -20.62
C ALA A 60 -4.40 -2.18 -21.57
N TYR A 61 -3.17 -1.72 -21.31
CA TYR A 61 -2.45 -0.81 -22.21
C TYR A 61 -2.30 -1.41 -23.62
N GLN A 62 -2.05 -2.72 -23.70
CA GLN A 62 -1.99 -3.48 -24.96
C GLN A 62 -3.36 -3.76 -25.59
N LYS A 63 -4.45 -3.29 -24.98
CA LYS A 63 -5.85 -3.48 -25.43
C LYS A 63 -6.22 -4.95 -25.66
N LYS A 64 -5.74 -5.84 -24.78
CA LYS A 64 -6.02 -7.28 -24.90
C LYS A 64 -7.43 -7.67 -24.45
N PHE A 65 -8.10 -6.79 -23.70
CA PHE A 65 -9.47 -6.92 -23.24
C PHE A 65 -10.14 -5.54 -23.21
N ASP A 66 -11.47 -5.52 -23.22
CA ASP A 66 -12.28 -4.30 -23.31
C ASP A 66 -12.85 -3.87 -21.94
N LEU A 67 -12.98 -4.83 -21.02
CA LEU A 67 -13.61 -4.62 -19.71
C LEU A 67 -12.83 -5.37 -18.62
N VAL A 68 -12.59 -4.74 -17.48
CA VAL A 68 -12.20 -5.43 -16.24
C VAL A 68 -13.35 -5.49 -15.25
N VAL A 69 -13.58 -6.65 -14.64
CA VAL A 69 -14.51 -6.81 -13.51
C VAL A 69 -13.76 -7.16 -12.24
N PHE A 70 -14.21 -6.61 -11.11
CA PHE A 70 -13.62 -6.86 -9.79
C PHE A 70 -14.68 -6.79 -8.70
N TRP A 71 -14.38 -7.32 -7.50
CA TRP A 71 -15.37 -7.40 -6.43
C TRP A 71 -15.83 -6.01 -5.93
N ARG A 72 -14.87 -5.21 -5.45
CA ARG A 72 -15.05 -3.86 -4.87
C ARG A 72 -13.74 -3.06 -4.91
N LEU A 73 -13.78 -1.75 -4.71
CA LEU A 73 -12.63 -0.83 -4.84
C LEU A 73 -11.42 -1.19 -3.97
N ASP A 74 -11.60 -1.50 -2.68
CA ASP A 74 -10.52 -1.93 -1.77
C ASP A 74 -9.94 -3.31 -2.11
N ARG A 75 -10.65 -4.09 -2.92
CA ARG A 75 -10.16 -5.36 -3.46
C ARG A 75 -9.44 -5.15 -4.79
N PHE A 76 -9.74 -4.08 -5.53
CA PHE A 76 -9.01 -3.68 -6.73
C PHE A 76 -7.61 -3.13 -6.41
N SER A 77 -7.46 -2.34 -5.35
CA SER A 77 -6.14 -1.88 -4.88
C SER A 77 -6.10 -1.63 -3.38
N ARG A 78 -4.96 -1.93 -2.75
CA ARG A 78 -4.69 -1.70 -1.32
C ARG A 78 -4.21 -0.28 -1.02
N GLU A 79 -3.93 0.51 -2.05
CA GLU A 79 -3.22 1.80 -1.93
C GLU A 79 -4.15 2.98 -1.60
N GLY A 80 -5.33 2.66 -1.05
CA GLY A 80 -6.37 3.61 -0.72
C GLY A 80 -7.17 4.07 -1.94
N ALA A 81 -8.37 4.61 -1.68
CA ALA A 81 -9.34 4.97 -2.71
C ALA A 81 -8.75 5.89 -3.80
N LEU A 82 -7.96 6.91 -3.43
CA LEU A 82 -7.37 7.84 -4.40
C LEU A 82 -6.47 7.14 -5.42
N THR A 83 -5.61 6.22 -4.97
CA THR A 83 -4.71 5.51 -5.87
C THR A 83 -5.48 4.51 -6.73
N THR A 84 -6.44 3.80 -6.14
CA THR A 84 -7.38 2.93 -6.87
C THR A 84 -8.06 3.68 -8.01
N LEU A 85 -8.53 4.89 -7.74
CA LEU A 85 -9.19 5.76 -8.70
C LEU A 85 -8.28 6.20 -9.86
N LYS A 86 -7.00 6.43 -9.60
CA LYS A 86 -6.02 6.70 -10.66
C LYS A 86 -5.87 5.53 -11.63
N TYR A 87 -5.83 4.30 -11.11
CA TYR A 87 -5.79 3.10 -11.97
C TYR A 87 -7.04 2.94 -12.80
N LEU A 88 -8.22 3.24 -12.24
CA LEU A 88 -9.48 3.21 -12.99
C LEU A 88 -9.50 4.24 -14.13
N LYS A 89 -8.96 5.43 -13.88
CA LYS A 89 -8.77 6.44 -14.93
C LYS A 89 -7.78 5.97 -16.00
N GLU A 90 -6.64 5.40 -15.60
CA GLU A 90 -5.65 4.85 -16.53
C GLU A 90 -6.24 3.77 -17.45
N LEU A 91 -7.10 2.89 -16.92
CA LEU A 91 -7.83 1.91 -17.73
C LEU A 91 -8.72 2.59 -18.76
N LYS A 92 -9.50 3.60 -18.36
CA LYS A 92 -10.35 4.38 -19.26
C LYS A 92 -9.56 5.11 -20.34
N ASP A 93 -8.42 5.71 -19.99
CA ASP A 93 -7.52 6.38 -20.93
C ASP A 93 -6.98 5.39 -21.99
N HIS A 94 -6.82 4.11 -21.62
CA HIS A 94 -6.45 3.03 -22.55
C HIS A 94 -7.66 2.44 -23.33
N GLY A 95 -8.87 2.94 -23.12
CA GLY A 95 -10.09 2.45 -23.76
C GLY A 95 -10.64 1.17 -23.14
N VAL A 96 -10.28 0.88 -21.89
CA VAL A 96 -10.72 -0.29 -21.14
C VAL A 96 -11.71 0.14 -20.07
N ASP A 97 -12.93 -0.38 -20.15
CA ASP A 97 -13.96 -0.15 -19.16
C ASP A 97 -13.71 -0.97 -17.89
N TYR A 98 -14.41 -0.61 -16.81
CA TYR A 98 -14.35 -1.34 -15.56
C TYR A 98 -15.74 -1.46 -14.93
N LYS A 99 -15.97 -2.54 -14.19
CA LYS A 99 -17.19 -2.76 -13.39
C LYS A 99 -16.88 -3.38 -12.04
N SER A 100 -17.57 -2.90 -11.00
CA SER A 100 -17.54 -3.53 -9.68
C SER A 100 -18.77 -4.42 -9.49
N PHE A 101 -18.55 -5.62 -8.94
CA PHE A 101 -19.62 -6.55 -8.62
C PHE A 101 -20.55 -6.03 -7.51
N THR A 102 -19.99 -5.53 -6.40
CA THR A 102 -20.80 -5.04 -5.27
C THR A 102 -21.12 -3.56 -5.32
N GLU A 103 -20.46 -2.80 -6.20
CA GLU A 103 -20.57 -1.33 -6.28
C GLU A 103 -21.05 -0.89 -7.68
N PRO A 104 -22.25 -1.30 -8.12
CA PRO A 104 -22.76 -1.00 -9.47
C PRO A 104 -22.97 0.50 -9.71
N TYR A 105 -23.02 1.31 -8.65
CA TYR A 105 -23.06 2.77 -8.77
C TYR A 105 -21.81 3.34 -9.45
N LEU A 106 -20.68 2.61 -9.45
CA LEU A 106 -19.47 2.99 -10.20
C LEU A 106 -19.68 2.86 -11.72
N ASP A 107 -20.57 1.98 -12.16
CA ASP A 107 -20.90 1.77 -13.58
C ASP A 107 -21.80 2.90 -14.11
N SER A 108 -22.64 3.46 -13.24
CA SER A 108 -23.65 4.48 -13.56
C SER A 108 -23.07 5.90 -13.69
N LEU A 109 -21.75 6.04 -13.57
CA LEU A 109 -21.11 7.34 -13.48
C LEU A 109 -20.97 8.05 -14.83
N GLY A 110 -20.99 7.33 -15.95
CA GLY A 110 -21.02 7.93 -17.29
C GLY A 110 -20.04 9.11 -17.47
N PRO A 111 -20.46 10.26 -18.04
CA PRO A 111 -19.61 11.45 -18.18
C PRO A 111 -19.22 12.13 -16.85
N PHE A 112 -19.93 11.84 -15.76
CA PHE A 112 -19.67 12.39 -14.42
C PHE A 112 -18.72 11.52 -13.59
N GLY A 113 -18.24 10.39 -14.14
CA GLY A 113 -17.29 9.51 -13.48
C GLY A 113 -16.03 10.23 -13.06
N ASP A 114 -15.46 11.06 -13.92
CA ASP A 114 -14.28 11.84 -13.57
C ASP A 114 -14.53 12.83 -12.42
N VAL A 115 -15.74 13.37 -12.30
CA VAL A 115 -16.13 14.30 -11.24
C VAL A 115 -16.27 13.57 -9.90
N ILE A 116 -16.99 12.45 -9.88
CA ILE A 116 -17.17 11.66 -8.66
C ILE A 116 -15.85 11.00 -8.23
N VAL A 117 -15.05 10.54 -9.18
CA VAL A 117 -13.69 10.06 -8.95
C VAL A 117 -12.85 11.18 -8.30
N SER A 118 -12.88 12.39 -8.84
CA SER A 118 -12.16 13.53 -8.27
C SER A 118 -12.67 13.91 -6.87
N MET A 119 -13.98 13.84 -6.64
CA MET A 119 -14.61 14.11 -5.35
C MET A 119 -14.25 13.04 -4.31
N LEU A 120 -14.33 11.75 -4.65
CA LEU A 120 -13.94 10.64 -3.78
C LEU A 120 -12.44 10.68 -3.47
N ALA A 121 -11.60 11.02 -4.45
CA ALA A 121 -10.18 11.26 -4.22
C ALA A 121 -9.94 12.42 -3.25
N THR A 122 -10.71 13.51 -3.38
CA THR A 122 -10.63 14.67 -2.49
C THR A 122 -11.07 14.34 -1.06
N ILE A 123 -12.16 13.59 -0.90
CA ILE A 123 -12.65 13.13 0.41
C ILE A 123 -11.64 12.17 1.05
N ALA A 124 -11.11 11.21 0.29
CA ALA A 124 -10.07 10.30 0.79
C ALA A 124 -8.81 11.04 1.24
N ASN A 125 -8.41 12.10 0.53
CA ASN A 125 -7.31 12.97 0.96
C ASN A 125 -7.63 13.71 2.26
N GLN A 126 -8.85 14.20 2.45
CA GLN A 126 -9.26 14.86 3.69
C GLN A 126 -9.22 13.91 4.88
N ASP A 127 -9.65 12.66 4.73
CA ASP A 127 -9.56 11.68 5.80
C ASP A 127 -8.11 11.36 6.18
N LEU A 128 -7.21 11.29 5.19
CA LEU A 128 -5.76 11.15 5.46
C LEU A 128 -5.18 12.37 6.19
N ILE A 129 -5.61 13.59 5.84
CA ILE A 129 -5.21 14.81 6.54
C ILE A 129 -5.67 14.75 8.00
N LYS A 130 -6.94 14.42 8.26
CA LYS A 130 -7.48 14.27 9.62
C LYS A 130 -6.73 13.22 10.45
N VAL A 131 -6.40 12.06 9.87
CA VAL A 131 -5.61 11.02 10.55
C VAL A 131 -4.22 11.53 10.92
N ARG A 132 -3.56 12.27 10.01
CA ARG A 132 -2.25 12.89 10.27
C ARG A 132 -2.34 13.95 11.36
N GLU A 133 -3.37 14.79 11.34
CA GLU A 133 -3.62 15.81 12.36
C GLU A 133 -3.85 15.19 13.74
N ASN A 134 -4.68 14.15 13.82
CA ASN A 134 -4.92 13.40 15.05
C ASN A 134 -3.64 12.75 15.58
N THR A 135 -2.83 12.18 14.68
CA THR A 135 -1.53 11.59 15.05
C THR A 135 -0.58 12.65 15.60
N LYS A 136 -0.49 13.83 14.94
CA LYS A 136 0.32 14.95 15.43
C LYS A 136 -0.18 15.45 16.78
N ALA A 137 -1.48 15.59 16.97
CA ALA A 137 -2.07 16.02 18.23
C ALA A 137 -1.80 15.00 19.37
N ALA A 138 -1.91 13.70 19.08
CA ALA A 138 -1.57 12.65 20.03
C ALA A 138 -0.08 12.65 20.40
N LEU A 139 0.82 12.84 19.43
CA LEU A 139 2.25 12.98 19.67
C LEU A 139 2.57 14.24 20.48
N ALA A 140 1.93 15.37 20.18
CA ALA A 140 2.10 16.62 20.94
C ALA A 140 1.69 16.44 22.41
N LYS A 141 0.55 15.78 22.67
CA LYS A 141 0.11 15.43 24.03
C LYS A 141 1.12 14.54 24.76
N LYS A 142 1.64 13.50 24.10
CA LYS A 142 2.68 12.63 24.67
C LYS A 142 3.96 13.41 25.00
N LYS A 143 4.40 14.31 24.12
CA LYS A 143 5.56 15.18 24.34
C LYS A 143 5.33 16.12 25.53
N ALA A 144 4.15 16.73 25.63
CA ALA A 144 3.78 17.59 26.76
C ALA A 144 3.71 16.83 28.09
N ALA A 145 3.29 15.56 28.06
CA ALA A 145 3.34 14.64 29.20
C ALA A 145 4.76 14.10 29.51
N GLY A 146 5.81 14.63 28.86
CA GLY A 146 7.20 14.26 29.12
C GLY A 146 7.66 12.94 28.49
N VAL A 147 6.82 12.30 27.66
CA VAL A 147 7.20 11.05 26.97
C VAL A 147 8.25 11.36 25.90
N LYS A 148 9.43 10.75 26.01
CA LYS A 148 10.51 10.87 25.01
C LYS A 148 10.08 10.15 23.72
N LEU A 149 9.82 10.93 22.68
CA LEU A 149 9.44 10.41 21.35
C LEU A 149 10.70 10.13 20.51
N GLY A 150 10.63 9.13 19.63
CA GLY A 150 11.72 8.76 18.72
C GLY A 150 12.33 7.39 19.03
N ALA A 151 13.35 7.01 18.25
CA ALA A 151 14.05 5.74 18.45
C ALA A 151 14.78 5.73 19.82
N PRO A 152 14.83 4.59 20.52
CA PRO A 152 15.56 4.48 21.79
C PRO A 152 17.01 4.94 21.63
N THR A 153 17.45 5.86 22.48
CA THR A 153 18.87 6.25 22.55
C THR A 153 19.63 5.24 23.40
N ILE A 154 20.89 4.96 23.05
CA ILE A 154 21.76 4.16 23.92
C ILE A 154 22.03 4.93 25.22
N ASN A 155 22.31 4.20 26.29
CA ASN A 155 22.51 4.77 27.63
C ASN A 155 23.71 5.76 27.65
N ASP A 156 23.61 6.83 28.42
CA ASP A 156 24.62 7.89 28.49
C ASP A 156 25.98 7.35 28.96
N SER A 157 25.99 6.31 29.81
CA SER A 157 27.21 5.61 30.22
C SER A 157 27.95 4.97 29.04
N VAL A 158 27.20 4.41 28.08
CA VAL A 158 27.74 3.80 26.87
C VAL A 158 28.30 4.88 25.94
N VAL A 159 27.63 6.04 25.84
CA VAL A 159 28.12 7.19 25.07
C VAL A 159 29.44 7.71 25.63
N GLN A 160 29.55 7.84 26.96
CA GLN A 160 30.80 8.27 27.61
C GLN A 160 31.93 7.28 27.37
N GLN A 161 31.67 5.98 27.46
CA GLN A 161 32.66 4.93 27.17
C GLN A 161 33.13 4.97 25.71
N VAL A 162 32.21 5.16 24.76
CA VAL A 162 32.54 5.33 23.33
C VAL A 162 33.45 6.54 23.12
N ARG A 163 33.18 7.67 23.77
CA ARG A 163 34.01 8.88 23.68
C ARG A 163 35.38 8.69 24.34
N ALA A 164 35.44 8.05 25.49
CA ALA A 164 36.69 7.75 26.19
C ALA A 164 37.59 6.81 25.37
N LEU A 165 37.03 5.74 24.82
CA LEU A 165 37.76 4.82 23.92
C LEU A 165 38.17 5.50 22.61
N LYS A 166 37.43 6.50 22.14
CA LYS A 166 37.85 7.26 20.97
C LYS A 166 39.04 8.18 21.28
N ALA A 167 39.08 8.78 22.47
CA ALA A 167 40.16 9.64 22.91
C ALA A 167 41.52 8.91 23.04
N THR A 168 41.52 7.59 23.25
CA THR A 168 42.74 6.77 23.24
C THR A 168 43.27 6.45 21.83
N GLY A 169 42.60 6.94 20.78
CA GLY A 169 42.97 6.72 19.38
C GLY A 169 42.37 5.46 18.75
N ALA A 170 41.48 4.74 19.45
CA ALA A 170 40.88 3.51 18.91
C ALA A 170 40.02 3.78 17.66
N SER A 171 40.03 2.83 16.73
CA SER A 171 39.21 2.89 15.52
C SER A 171 37.74 2.60 15.83
N ASN A 172 36.82 3.16 15.04
CA ASN A 172 35.38 2.98 15.26
C ASN A 172 34.96 1.49 15.21
N GLN A 173 35.66 0.66 14.43
CA GLN A 173 35.42 -0.79 14.37
C GLN A 173 35.84 -1.50 15.65
N VAL A 174 36.97 -1.10 16.25
CA VAL A 174 37.46 -1.68 17.51
C VAL A 174 36.51 -1.33 18.65
N ILE A 175 36.06 -0.06 18.72
CA ILE A 175 35.08 0.40 19.71
C ILE A 175 33.75 -0.34 19.55
N ALA A 176 33.26 -0.46 18.31
CA ALA A 176 32.01 -1.17 18.00
C ALA A 176 32.04 -2.63 18.48
N LYS A 177 33.15 -3.33 18.23
CA LYS A 177 33.34 -4.73 18.64
C LYS A 177 33.42 -4.88 20.16
N ALA A 178 34.15 -3.98 20.84
CA ALA A 178 34.28 -4.00 22.30
C ALA A 178 32.94 -3.70 23.01
N MET A 179 32.18 -2.74 22.47
CA MET A 179 30.92 -2.25 23.04
C MET A 179 29.68 -3.01 22.56
N LYS A 180 29.84 -3.98 21.65
CA LYS A 180 28.75 -4.76 21.01
C LYS A 180 27.65 -3.87 20.39
N ILE A 181 28.05 -2.77 19.75
CA ILE A 181 27.16 -1.84 19.04
C ILE A 181 27.62 -1.67 17.58
N SER A 182 26.75 -1.20 16.69
CA SER A 182 27.13 -1.02 15.28
C SER A 182 28.19 0.09 15.11
N PRO A 183 29.11 -0.02 14.14
CA PRO A 183 30.05 1.05 13.81
C PRO A 183 29.37 2.38 13.44
N SER A 184 28.17 2.31 12.84
CA SER A 184 27.33 3.47 12.54
C SER A 184 26.80 4.17 13.80
N THR A 185 26.47 3.39 14.85
CA THR A 185 26.07 3.93 16.16
C THR A 185 27.26 4.62 16.83
N VAL A 186 28.45 4.01 16.79
CA VAL A 186 29.69 4.62 17.29
C VAL A 186 29.97 5.96 16.61
N ALA A 187 29.92 6.00 15.28
CA ALA A 187 30.16 7.23 14.51
C ALA A 187 29.16 8.34 14.88
N LYS A 188 27.87 8.01 15.01
CA LYS A 188 26.79 8.96 15.36
C LYS A 188 27.04 9.70 16.68
N TYR A 189 27.62 9.05 17.69
CA TYR A 189 27.81 9.64 19.02
C TYR A 189 29.20 10.28 19.23
N ILE A 190 30.10 10.12 18.25
CA ILE A 190 31.41 10.79 18.20
C ILE A 190 31.33 12.09 17.39
N SER A 191 30.44 12.17 16.38
CA SER A 191 30.30 13.35 15.51
C SER A 191 29.43 14.48 16.07
N VAL A 192 28.88 14.32 17.27
CA VAL A 192 28.08 15.36 17.95
C VAL A 192 28.94 15.94 19.07
N ALA A 193 29.72 16.96 18.71
CA ALA A 193 30.35 17.94 19.59
C ALA A 193 30.00 19.32 19.04
#